data_AF-A0A9P8SI25-F1
#
_entry.id   AF-A0A9P8SI25-F1
#
_cell.length_a   1.000
_cell.length_b   1.000
_cell.length_c   1.000
_cell.angle_alpha   90.00
_cell.angle_beta   90.00
_cell.angle_gamma   90.00
#
_symmetry.space_group_name_H-M   'P 1'
#
loop_
_entity.id
_entity.type
_entity.pdbx_description
1 polymer ?
#
loop_
_entity_poly.entity_id
_entity_poly.type
_entity_poly.pdbx_seq_one_letter_code
_entity_poly.pdbx_strand_id
1 'polypeptide(L)'
;MTARSTFHEGTGYGGGSKGAKTPGEALELAIKEAETDAFKRALRRFGEALGNCLYDKDYLAWIEKVRGREGKRDPEKLFNVETLLRKPLSASPASQPSLSSGPQPSSRGGVDHGGRPVSKDEFDDDEFFEDPGLDM
;
A
#
# COMPACT_ATOMS: atom_id res chain seq x y z
N MET A 1 15.21 -25.45 -5.97
CA MET A 1 14.38 -24.25 -6.25
C MET A 1 13.67 -23.89 -4.95
N THR A 2 14.29 -23.06 -4.13
CA THR A 2 13.78 -22.75 -2.78
C THR A 2 12.59 -21.81 -2.92
N ALA A 3 11.38 -22.33 -2.68
CA ALA A 3 10.19 -21.50 -2.57
C ALA A 3 10.38 -20.59 -1.35
N ARG A 4 10.69 -19.31 -1.59
CA ARG A 4 10.66 -18.31 -0.54
C ARG A 4 9.19 -18.10 -0.18
N SER A 5 8.88 -18.19 1.10
CA SER A 5 7.61 -17.67 1.62
C SER A 5 7.57 -16.18 1.29
N THR A 6 6.71 -15.77 0.36
CA THR A 6 6.58 -14.37 -0.06
C THR A 6 5.27 -13.80 0.47
N PHE A 7 5.25 -13.52 1.78
CA PHE A 7 4.23 -12.66 2.35
C PHE A 7 4.79 -11.25 2.51
N HIS A 8 3.93 -10.25 2.33
CA HIS A 8 4.23 -8.86 2.62
C HIS A 8 3.14 -8.33 3.54
N GLU A 9 3.56 -7.81 4.68
CA GLU A 9 2.66 -7.16 5.63
C GLU A 9 2.50 -5.68 5.27
N GLY A 10 1.30 -5.15 5.51
CA GLY A 10 0.99 -3.74 5.34
C GLY A 10 0.23 -3.23 6.56
N THR A 11 0.54 -2.03 7.00
CA THR A 11 -0.21 -1.30 8.05
C THR A 11 -1.05 -0.23 7.40
N GLY A 12 -2.34 -0.13 7.69
CA GLY A 12 -3.20 0.89 7.10
C GLY A 12 -3.75 1.85 8.14
N TYR A 13 -4.28 2.98 7.67
CA TYR A 13 -4.95 3.95 8.52
C TYR A 13 -6.31 4.32 7.95
N GLY A 14 -7.27 4.57 8.84
CA GLY A 14 -8.60 5.03 8.49
C GLY A 14 -9.00 6.22 9.35
N GLY A 15 -9.47 7.29 8.69
CA GLY A 15 -9.70 8.57 9.36
C GLY A 15 -11.06 8.68 10.05
N GLY A 16 -12.02 7.83 9.70
CA GLY A 16 -13.35 7.75 10.34
C GLY A 16 -14.28 8.96 10.21
N SER A 17 -13.79 10.12 9.76
CA SER A 17 -14.52 11.39 9.90
C SER A 17 -15.34 11.85 8.69
N LYS A 18 -15.27 11.15 7.55
CA LYS A 18 -15.98 11.57 6.33
C LYS A 18 -17.48 11.27 6.43
N GLY A 19 -18.23 12.15 7.10
CA GLY A 19 -19.69 12.15 7.11
C GLY A 19 -20.35 11.22 8.14
N ALA A 20 -19.57 10.64 9.06
CA ALA A 20 -20.11 9.92 10.20
C ALA A 20 -20.87 10.87 11.13
N LYS A 21 -22.08 10.49 11.55
CA LYS A 21 -22.92 11.27 12.47
C LYS A 21 -22.81 10.75 13.90
N THR A 22 -22.41 9.48 14.04
CA THR A 22 -22.24 8.83 15.35
C THR A 22 -20.81 8.30 15.52
N PRO A 23 -20.32 8.14 16.76
CA PRO A 23 -19.02 7.52 17.03
C PRO A 23 -18.91 6.09 16.49
N GLY A 24 -20.02 5.32 16.53
CA GLY A 24 -20.07 3.96 15.99
C GLY A 24 -19.85 3.92 14.47
N GLU A 25 -20.54 4.80 13.74
CA GLU A 25 -20.32 4.95 12.29
C GLU A 25 -18.89 5.38 11.95
N ALA A 26 -18.32 6.29 12.76
CA ALA A 26 -16.95 6.74 12.56
C ALA A 26 -15.93 5.60 12.76
N LEU A 27 -16.13 4.78 13.80
CA LEU A 27 -15.30 3.62 14.06
C LEU A 27 -15.40 2.58 12.94
N GLU A 28 -16.61 2.28 12.48
CA GLU A 28 -16.81 1.35 11.37
C GLU A 28 -16.11 1.82 10.09
N LEU A 29 -16.23 3.10 9.75
CA LEU A 29 -15.56 3.67 8.57
C LEU A 29 -14.04 3.66 8.72
N ALA A 30 -13.53 3.98 9.91
CA ALA A 30 -12.10 3.95 10.20
C ALA A 30 -11.53 2.54 10.04
N ILE A 31 -12.18 1.52 10.58
CA ILE A 31 -11.71 0.13 10.48
C ILE A 31 -11.72 -0.33 9.02
N LYS A 32 -12.83 -0.10 8.30
CA LYS A 32 -12.95 -0.48 6.88
C LYS A 32 -11.87 0.18 6.02
N GLU A 33 -11.58 1.46 6.26
CA GLU A 33 -10.54 2.20 5.54
C GLU A 33 -9.13 1.70 5.91
N ALA A 34 -8.86 1.47 7.20
CA ALA A 34 -7.57 0.99 7.69
C ALA A 34 -7.23 -0.40 7.12
N GLU A 35 -8.18 -1.34 7.13
CA GLU A 35 -7.98 -2.68 6.55
C GLU A 35 -7.71 -2.62 5.04
N THR A 36 -8.50 -1.81 4.33
CA THR A 36 -8.34 -1.63 2.89
C THR A 36 -6.98 -1.00 2.55
N ASP A 37 -6.54 0.00 3.32
CA ASP A 37 -5.25 0.64 3.13
C ASP A 37 -4.09 -0.32 3.44
N ALA A 38 -4.17 -1.08 4.54
CA ALA A 38 -3.21 -2.11 4.91
C ALA A 38 -3.02 -3.11 3.76
N PHE A 39 -4.13 -3.62 3.22
CA PHE A 39 -4.13 -4.59 2.14
C PHE A 39 -3.50 -4.02 0.85
N LYS A 40 -3.86 -2.80 0.44
CA LYS A 40 -3.22 -2.12 -0.71
C LYS A 40 -1.72 -1.93 -0.50
N ARG A 41 -1.29 -1.55 0.71
CA ARG A 41 0.13 -1.32 1.05
C ARG A 41 0.94 -2.62 1.12
N ALA A 42 0.31 -3.74 1.47
CA ALA A 42 0.90 -5.06 1.32
C ALA A 42 1.06 -5.43 -0.17
N LEU A 43 -0.02 -5.27 -0.95
CA LEU A 43 -0.05 -5.67 -2.37
C LEU A 43 0.98 -4.93 -3.24
N ARG A 44 1.20 -3.63 -3.00
CA ARG A 44 2.17 -2.86 -3.79
C ARG A 44 3.58 -3.47 -3.78
N ARG A 45 3.95 -4.21 -2.72
CA ARG A 45 5.29 -4.82 -2.58
C ARG A 45 5.56 -5.93 -3.59
N PHE A 46 4.51 -6.49 -4.18
CA PHE A 46 4.64 -7.52 -5.21
C PHE A 46 5.00 -6.94 -6.60
N GLY A 47 4.95 -5.62 -6.81
CA GLY A 47 5.50 -4.96 -7.98
C GLY A 47 4.58 -3.92 -8.65
N GLU A 48 5.02 -3.45 -9.82
CA GLU A 48 4.42 -2.33 -10.56
C GLU A 48 2.93 -2.49 -10.82
N ALA A 49 2.50 -3.65 -11.30
CA ALA A 49 1.10 -3.91 -11.66
C ALA A 49 0.13 -3.88 -10.47
N LEU A 50 0.63 -4.07 -9.24
CA LEU A 50 -0.18 -4.08 -8.02
C LEU A 50 -0.10 -2.77 -7.23
N GLY A 51 0.40 -1.70 -7.86
CA GLY A 51 0.34 -0.35 -7.32
C GLY A 51 1.68 0.28 -6.96
N ASN A 52 2.82 -0.39 -7.20
CA ASN A 52 4.12 0.26 -7.04
C ASN A 52 4.33 1.42 -8.02
N CYS A 53 3.70 1.35 -9.21
CA CYS A 53 3.80 2.37 -10.24
C CYS A 53 3.30 3.76 -9.80
N LEU A 54 2.44 3.81 -8.78
CA LEU A 54 1.93 5.05 -8.21
C LEU A 54 3.00 5.86 -7.47
N TYR A 55 4.16 5.28 -7.20
CA TYR A 55 5.30 5.97 -6.59
C TYR A 55 6.31 6.51 -7.61
N ASP A 56 6.17 6.14 -8.89
CA ASP A 56 7.01 6.64 -9.97
C ASP A 56 6.44 7.94 -10.55
N LYS A 57 7.18 9.04 -10.36
CA LYS A 57 6.80 10.38 -10.83
C LYS A 57 6.73 10.47 -12.35
N ASP A 58 7.60 9.77 -13.06
CA ASP A 58 7.64 9.79 -14.52
C ASP A 58 6.43 9.03 -15.09
N TYR A 59 6.08 7.89 -14.47
CA TYR A 59 4.85 7.17 -14.78
C TYR A 59 3.61 8.02 -14.55
N LEU A 60 3.52 8.73 -13.40
CA LEU A 60 2.39 9.62 -13.10
C LEU A 60 2.23 10.75 -14.12
N ALA A 61 3.34 11.38 -14.54
CA ALA A 61 3.31 12.42 -15.56
C ALA A 61 2.93 11.88 -16.95
N TRP A 62 3.33 10.65 -17.26
CA TRP A 62 2.97 9.98 -18.51
C TRP A 62 1.49 9.57 -18.54
N ILE A 63 0.97 8.94 -17.49
CA ILE A 63 -0.41 8.43 -17.46
C ILE A 63 -1.44 9.58 -17.50
N GLU A 64 -1.09 10.75 -16.93
CA GLU A 64 -1.92 11.94 -17.04
C GLU A 64 -2.08 12.42 -18.50
N LYS A 65 -0.99 12.42 -19.27
CA LYS A 65 -1.00 12.76 -20.71
C LYS A 65 -1.79 11.75 -21.52
N VAL A 66 -1.66 10.46 -21.21
CA VAL A 66 -2.41 9.38 -21.88
C VAL A 66 -3.90 9.54 -21.62
N ARG A 67 -4.30 9.72 -20.35
CA ARG A 67 -5.71 9.92 -19.97
C ARG A 67 -6.33 11.15 -20.64
N GLY A 68 -5.56 12.22 -20.81
CA GLY A 68 -6.00 13.40 -21.54
C GLY A 68 -6.31 13.13 -23.03
N ARG A 69 -5.61 12.16 -23.65
CA ARG A 69 -5.80 11.78 -25.06
C ARG A 69 -6.94 10.77 -25.25
N GLU A 70 -7.08 9.81 -24.34
CA GLU A 70 -8.09 8.75 -24.44
C GLU A 70 -9.53 9.22 -24.15
N GLY A 71 -9.69 10.44 -23.62
CA GLY A 71 -11.01 11.02 -23.36
C GLY A 71 -11.80 10.25 -22.28
N LYS A 72 -13.10 10.54 -22.16
CA LYS A 72 -13.98 9.81 -21.24
C LYS A 72 -14.16 8.38 -21.77
N ARG A 73 -13.83 7.38 -20.96
CA ARG A 73 -14.08 5.98 -21.30
C ARG A 73 -15.58 5.74 -21.44
N ASP A 74 -15.93 5.12 -22.56
CA ASP A 74 -17.29 4.72 -22.92
C ASP A 74 -17.78 3.63 -21.94
N PRO A 75 -18.83 3.86 -21.14
CA PRO A 75 -19.27 2.94 -20.10
C PRO A 75 -19.65 1.55 -20.63
N GLU A 76 -20.09 1.46 -21.88
CA GLU A 76 -20.45 0.18 -22.51
C GLU A 76 -19.23 -0.66 -22.95
N LYS A 77 -18.04 -0.07 -22.97
CA LYS A 77 -16.78 -0.76 -23.34
C LYS A 77 -15.91 -1.12 -22.14
N LEU A 78 -16.41 -0.92 -20.92
CA LEU A 78 -15.57 -0.99 -19.71
C LEU A 78 -15.17 -2.41 -19.31
N PHE A 79 -15.83 -3.46 -19.81
CA PHE A 79 -15.57 -4.80 -19.31
C PHE A 79 -15.81 -5.89 -20.37
N ASN A 80 -14.72 -6.48 -20.85
CA ASN A 80 -14.77 -7.76 -21.53
C ASN A 80 -13.86 -8.72 -20.77
N VAL A 81 -14.43 -9.79 -20.21
CA VAL A 81 -13.67 -10.76 -19.40
C VAL A 81 -12.50 -11.36 -20.20
N GLU A 82 -12.68 -11.55 -21.51
CA GLU A 82 -11.63 -12.08 -22.41
C GLU A 82 -10.39 -11.18 -22.47
N THR A 83 -10.51 -9.87 -22.24
CA THR A 83 -9.34 -8.97 -22.24
C THR A 83 -8.55 -9.00 -20.94
N LEU A 84 -9.11 -9.58 -19.87
CA LEU A 84 -8.46 -9.71 -18.56
C LEU A 84 -7.62 -10.98 -18.45
N LEU A 85 -7.87 -11.98 -19.30
CA LEU A 85 -7.01 -13.15 -19.36
C LEU A 85 -5.65 -12.70 -19.90
N ARG A 86 -4.61 -12.86 -19.08
CA ARG A 86 -3.24 -12.74 -19.56
C ARG A 86 -3.08 -13.71 -20.71
N LYS A 87 -2.88 -13.18 -21.92
CA LYS A 87 -2.54 -13.99 -23.09
C LYS A 87 -1.33 -14.83 -22.67
N PRO A 88 -1.43 -16.18 -22.68
CA PRO A 88 -0.28 -17.00 -22.33
C PRO A 88 0.85 -16.56 -23.24
N LEU A 89 2.01 -16.26 -22.62
CA LEU A 89 3.22 -15.94 -23.36
C LEU A 89 3.37 -17.07 -24.38
N SER A 90 3.17 -16.79 -25.67
CA SER A 90 3.52 -17.80 -26.66
C SER A 90 5.00 -17.99 -26.44
N ALA A 91 5.37 -19.21 -26.05
CA ALA A 91 6.75 -19.57 -25.84
C ALA A 91 7.43 -19.44 -27.20
N SER A 92 7.98 -18.25 -27.48
CA SER A 92 8.90 -18.08 -28.59
C SER A 92 10.15 -18.87 -28.20
N PRO A 93 10.53 -19.91 -28.94
CA PRO A 93 11.73 -20.65 -28.61
C PRO A 93 12.94 -19.75 -28.92
N ALA A 94 13.79 -19.58 -27.90
CA ALA A 94 15.18 -19.13 -27.98
C ALA A 94 15.45 -17.67 -28.38
N SER A 95 15.74 -16.85 -27.36
CA SER A 95 17.02 -16.12 -27.27
C SER A 95 17.10 -15.49 -25.88
N GLN A 96 17.73 -16.20 -24.93
CA GLN A 96 18.10 -15.61 -23.65
C GLN A 96 19.23 -14.60 -23.88
N PRO A 97 19.10 -13.32 -23.51
CA PRO A 97 20.28 -12.51 -23.28
C PRO A 97 20.96 -13.04 -22.02
N SER A 98 22.15 -13.61 -22.18
CA SER A 98 23.01 -14.00 -21.08
C SER A 98 23.41 -12.75 -20.28
N LEU A 99 22.76 -12.53 -19.14
CA LEU A 99 23.25 -11.60 -18.13
C LEU A 99 24.51 -12.19 -17.51
N SER A 100 25.67 -11.73 -17.97
CA SER A 100 26.97 -12.03 -17.35
C SER A 100 27.03 -11.37 -15.97
N SER A 101 26.81 -12.15 -14.92
CA SER A 101 27.09 -11.73 -13.55
C SER A 101 28.60 -11.84 -13.27
N GLY A 102 29.34 -10.78 -13.57
CA GLY A 102 30.70 -10.61 -13.03
C GLY A 102 30.65 -10.15 -11.56
N PRO A 103 31.60 -10.56 -10.71
CA PRO A 103 31.63 -10.14 -9.31
C PRO A 103 32.08 -8.67 -9.21
N GLN A 104 31.22 -7.81 -8.65
CA GLN A 104 31.59 -6.44 -8.28
C GLN A 104 31.96 -6.39 -6.78
N PRO A 105 33.09 -5.77 -6.42
CA PRO A 105 33.61 -5.76 -5.05
C PRO A 105 32.81 -4.85 -4.11
N SER A 106 32.69 -5.31 -2.88
CA SER A 106 32.10 -4.63 -1.73
C SER A 106 32.84 -3.34 -1.38
N SER A 107 32.14 -2.20 -1.37
CA SER A 107 32.54 -1.01 -0.60
C SER A 107 31.62 -0.85 0.61
N ARG A 108 32.23 -1.00 1.78
CA ARG A 108 31.62 -0.76 3.10
C ARG A 108 31.43 0.74 3.27
N GLY A 109 30.20 1.18 3.52
CA GLY A 109 29.86 2.51 4.01
C GLY A 109 28.87 2.37 5.16
N GLY A 110 29.34 2.51 6.39
CA GLY A 110 28.51 2.45 7.59
C GLY A 110 27.59 3.67 7.67
N VAL A 111 26.32 3.42 7.97
CA VAL A 111 25.36 4.46 8.35
C VAL A 111 24.91 4.21 9.78
N ASP A 112 25.39 5.10 10.64
CA ASP A 112 25.14 5.22 12.06
C ASP A 112 23.65 5.20 12.38
N HIS A 113 23.22 4.24 13.20
CA HIS A 113 21.88 4.23 13.80
C HIS A 113 21.96 4.97 15.14
N GLY A 114 21.85 6.29 15.09
CA GLY A 114 21.63 7.14 16.26
C GLY A 114 20.25 6.85 16.87
N GLY A 115 20.19 5.85 17.75
CA GLY A 115 19.03 5.57 18.59
C GLY A 115 18.78 6.72 19.56
N ARG A 116 17.61 7.34 19.49
CA ARG A 116 17.11 8.23 20.56
C ARG A 116 16.57 7.35 21.68
N PRO A 117 17.11 7.40 22.91
CA PRO A 117 16.49 6.71 24.03
C PRO A 117 15.18 7.44 24.36
N VAL A 118 14.05 6.74 24.21
CA VAL A 118 12.78 7.16 24.81
C VAL A 118 12.80 6.60 26.22
N SER A 119 12.80 7.50 27.20
CA SER A 119 12.66 7.19 28.61
C SER A 119 11.40 6.35 28.82
N LYS A 120 11.56 5.19 29.47
CA LYS A 120 10.48 4.57 30.23
C LYS A 120 10.29 5.47 31.44
N ASP A 121 9.10 6.04 31.59
CA ASP A 121 8.44 6.42 32.85
C ASP A 121 7.33 7.42 32.49
N GLU A 122 6.09 6.91 32.44
CA GLU A 122 4.80 7.56 32.74
C GLU A 122 3.68 6.77 32.04
N PHE A 123 3.37 5.66 32.69
CA PHE A 123 2.08 5.00 32.63
C PHE A 123 1.22 5.76 33.64
N ASP A 124 0.36 6.67 33.20
CA ASP A 124 -0.69 7.24 34.04
C ASP A 124 -1.97 6.47 33.69
N ASP A 125 -2.15 5.36 34.42
CA ASP A 125 -3.42 4.68 34.58
C ASP A 125 -4.30 5.53 35.52
N ASP A 126 -5.58 5.62 35.15
CA ASP A 126 -6.72 5.93 36.01
C ASP A 126 -6.95 7.40 36.46
N GLU A 127 -7.99 8.03 35.89
CA GLU A 127 -9.19 8.33 36.70
C GLU A 127 -10.41 8.68 35.82
N PHE A 128 -11.31 7.70 35.73
CA PHE A 128 -12.70 7.83 35.32
C PHE A 128 -13.47 8.56 36.43
N PHE A 129 -13.75 9.85 36.26
CA PHE A 129 -14.61 10.58 37.19
C PHE A 129 -16.07 10.37 36.79
N GLU A 130 -16.77 9.48 37.51
CA GLU A 130 -18.23 9.51 37.57
C GLU A 130 -18.65 10.82 38.24
N ASP A 131 -19.55 11.58 37.62
CA ASP A 131 -20.21 12.74 38.25
C ASP A 131 -21.57 12.29 38.81
N PRO A 132 -21.68 11.98 40.11
CA PRO A 132 -22.97 11.73 40.75
C PRO A 132 -23.60 13.06 41.19
N GLY A 133 -24.53 13.55 40.37
CA GLY A 133 -25.73 14.26 40.82
C GLY A 133 -25.55 15.49 41.72
N LEU A 134 -25.75 16.66 41.13
CA LEU A 134 -26.28 17.82 41.85
C LEU A 134 -27.78 17.94 41.59
N ASP A 135 -28.57 17.50 42.58
CA ASP A 135 -29.97 17.85 42.78
C ASP A 135 -30.01 19.09 43.69
N MET A 136 -30.54 20.21 43.17
CA MET A 136 -31.25 21.25 43.93
C MET A 136 -32.10 22.10 42.99
#